data_AF-A0A833T857-F1
#
_entry.id   AF-A0A833T857-F1
#
_cell.length_a   1.000
_cell.length_b   1.000
_cell.length_c   1.000
_cell.angle_alpha   90.00
_cell.angle_beta   90.00
_cell.angle_gamma   90.00
#
_symmetry.space_group_name_H-M   'P 1'
#
loop_
_entity.id
_entity.type
_entity.pdbx_description
1 polymer ?
#
loop_
_entity_poly.entity_id
_entity_poly.type
_entity_poly.pdbx_seq_one_letter_code
_entity_poly.pdbx_strand_id
1 'polypeptide(L)'
;MELLRARGSVHHGDIVDAREALSDYAPRYDAKTRSNFSNNVSRADIYYFDSTHVAIGFTDCSSLLAATLCENSSRDGPLRYVGFEMSEFAVAKWKVAALMLGSSSVSISSVMEVWLSSTWSETTLKDFRNSLNVVLTSLQEQDENPKVMAYLKHWASAETISAAEARSQFFSNLVKHSSRILPALCCFCRQIDRLDLTQYMLTGEIRASPDVVNLVEKEQPGATKRTNGSTGQAKKKRNRKKKRTAKGKRVKASDAASLVGNLTMWNVPANSPPLDDEIALNTVDFRTLVEDYVDPEKKQKNSTKRLSVLDLFVIYILKNLHRLRGLMLANILTVEVNYGVVKAGRDASDPVDEALLTRIAELQPETISWSNLLDYFSLEGFHDLARRCSMYGNCLHYGHSTNWSAQVFGASMIDYHPGNASVMIEAVLNSALGLSNEALPGPPLLSMVNMLTKENLDKLLFLPFREPPLDATANVLAQIWNEEWVEYFVKKGEMTSQAQRRLGTSCTPMNSGFQMGTNNVAVASPLDRSPCALYLSWCYDPNVRLVEGDPFESSTLRGLEMLARMMMHFGV
;
A
#
# COMPACT_ATOMS: atom_id res chain seq x y z
N MET A 1 30.22 -7.70 -1.45
CA MET A 1 31.62 -7.69 -1.94
C MET A 1 32.34 -9.03 -1.76
N GLU A 2 32.29 -9.67 -0.59
CA GLU A 2 32.94 -11.00 -0.41
C GLU A 2 32.31 -12.11 -1.27
N LEU A 3 30.97 -12.15 -1.38
CA LEU A 3 30.26 -13.09 -2.27
C LEU A 3 30.67 -12.94 -3.74
N LEU A 4 30.76 -11.69 -4.23
CA LEU A 4 31.18 -11.38 -5.59
C LEU A 4 32.65 -11.76 -5.84
N ARG A 5 33.54 -11.57 -4.85
CA ARG A 5 34.94 -12.01 -4.95
C ARG A 5 35.09 -13.53 -4.98
N ALA A 6 34.20 -14.28 -4.33
CA ALA A 6 34.23 -15.73 -4.29
C ALA A 6 33.69 -16.40 -5.58
N ARG A 7 32.76 -15.74 -6.29
CA ARG A 7 32.12 -16.28 -7.50
C ARG A 7 32.90 -16.10 -8.81
N GLY A 8 33.96 -15.27 -8.83
CA GLY A 8 34.69 -14.96 -10.06
C GLY A 8 33.98 -13.88 -10.89
N SER A 9 33.71 -14.13 -12.18
CA SER A 9 32.97 -13.20 -13.05
C SER A 9 31.47 -13.28 -12.77
N VAL A 10 30.82 -12.14 -12.51
CA VAL A 10 29.36 -12.01 -12.34
C VAL A 10 28.81 -11.25 -13.54
N HIS A 11 27.68 -11.71 -14.07
CA HIS A 11 27.00 -11.14 -15.24
C HIS A 11 25.69 -10.48 -14.81
N HIS A 12 25.23 -9.49 -15.58
CA HIS A 12 23.91 -8.92 -15.33
C HIS A 12 22.82 -10.01 -15.45
N GLY A 13 21.84 -9.98 -14.54
CA GLY A 13 20.84 -11.02 -14.34
C GLY A 13 21.23 -12.09 -13.31
N ASP A 14 22.50 -12.18 -12.90
CA ASP A 14 22.92 -13.16 -11.90
C ASP A 14 22.28 -12.85 -10.53
N ILE A 15 21.77 -13.88 -9.86
CA ILE A 15 21.22 -13.78 -8.50
C ILE A 15 22.34 -13.67 -7.47
N VAL A 16 22.37 -12.57 -6.72
CA VAL A 16 23.35 -12.24 -5.69
C VAL A 16 22.63 -12.07 -4.33
N ASP A 17 21.98 -13.14 -3.87
CA ASP A 17 21.26 -13.13 -2.60
C ASP A 17 22.24 -13.29 -1.42
N ALA A 18 22.51 -12.19 -0.72
CA ALA A 18 23.40 -12.17 0.44
C ALA A 18 22.91 -13.06 1.60
N ARG A 19 21.62 -13.40 1.66
CA ARG A 19 21.04 -14.28 2.67
C ARG A 19 21.54 -15.72 2.54
N GLU A 20 21.96 -16.12 1.34
CA GLU A 20 22.53 -17.45 1.09
C GLU A 20 24.04 -17.53 1.39
N ALA A 21 24.72 -16.40 1.34
CA ALA A 21 26.18 -16.30 1.49
C ALA A 21 26.66 -16.36 2.95
N LEU A 22 25.82 -15.90 3.86
CA LEU A 22 26.15 -15.69 5.26
C LEU A 22 25.65 -16.90 6.06
N SER A 23 26.57 -17.77 6.50
CA SER A 23 26.24 -18.96 7.30
C SER A 23 25.48 -18.65 8.59
N ASP A 24 25.64 -17.42 9.10
CA ASP A 24 25.12 -16.93 10.36
C ASP A 24 23.98 -15.91 10.18
N TYR A 25 23.50 -15.71 8.93
CA TYR A 25 22.37 -14.83 8.69
C TYR A 25 21.10 -15.44 9.27
N ALA A 26 20.69 -14.92 10.43
CA ALA A 26 19.39 -15.17 11.01
C ALA A 26 18.40 -14.15 10.42
N PRO A 27 17.47 -14.58 9.55
CA PRO A 27 16.43 -13.69 9.07
C PRO A 27 15.60 -13.17 10.25
N ARG A 28 15.43 -11.85 10.34
CA ARG A 28 14.66 -11.22 11.42
C ARG A 28 13.67 -10.22 10.85
N TYR A 29 12.41 -10.62 10.83
CA TYR A 29 11.27 -9.72 10.86
C TYR A 29 11.16 -9.17 12.29
N ASP A 30 11.41 -7.87 12.48
CA ASP A 30 11.40 -7.22 13.79
C ASP A 30 10.74 -5.83 13.71
N ALA A 31 9.87 -5.51 14.68
CA ALA A 31 9.10 -4.27 14.74
C ALA A 31 9.96 -3.13 15.30
N LYS A 32 11.03 -2.78 14.58
CA LYS A 32 11.95 -1.70 14.98
C LYS A 32 11.31 -0.32 14.91
N THR A 33 10.25 -0.19 14.12
CA THR A 33 9.42 1.01 13.96
C THR A 33 7.96 0.65 14.19
N ARG A 34 7.16 1.64 14.54
CA ARG A 34 5.70 1.55 14.46
C ARG A 34 5.24 2.31 13.23
N SER A 35 4.45 1.69 12.36
CA SER A 35 3.90 2.39 11.20
C SER A 35 2.42 2.68 11.38
N ASN A 36 1.97 3.84 10.90
CA ASN A 36 0.55 4.17 10.81
C ASN A 36 -0.11 3.70 9.52
N PHE A 37 0.71 3.38 8.51
CA PHE A 37 0.32 3.10 7.14
C PHE A 37 1.10 1.90 6.62
N SER A 38 0.53 1.17 5.66
CA SER A 38 1.33 0.33 4.78
C SER A 38 2.48 1.13 4.17
N ASN A 39 3.63 0.47 4.05
CA ASN A 39 4.84 1.03 3.43
C ASN A 39 4.82 0.99 1.90
N ASN A 40 3.74 0.48 1.33
CA ASN A 40 3.57 0.32 -0.09
C ASN A 40 2.08 0.36 -0.50
N VAL A 41 1.85 0.59 -1.79
CA VAL A 41 0.52 0.64 -2.37
C VAL A 41 -0.14 -0.72 -2.20
N SER A 42 -1.38 -0.73 -1.72
CA SER A 42 -2.15 -1.97 -1.65
C SER A 42 -2.51 -2.46 -3.05
N ARG A 43 -2.15 -3.71 -3.33
CA ARG A 43 -2.65 -4.42 -4.51
C ARG A 43 -4.17 -4.61 -4.38
N ALA A 44 -4.88 -4.50 -5.50
CA ALA A 44 -6.30 -4.86 -5.58
C ALA A 44 -6.45 -6.40 -5.58
N ASP A 45 -6.23 -7.00 -4.41
CA ASP A 45 -6.40 -8.45 -4.22
C ASP A 45 -7.86 -8.85 -4.42
N ILE A 46 -8.09 -10.09 -4.86
CA ILE A 46 -9.44 -10.62 -5.09
C ILE A 46 -9.85 -11.41 -3.86
N TYR A 47 -10.95 -11.00 -3.24
CA TYR A 47 -11.55 -11.73 -2.12
C TYR A 47 -12.94 -12.22 -2.50
N TYR A 48 -13.27 -13.43 -2.05
CA TYR A 48 -14.55 -14.06 -2.33
C TYR A 48 -15.45 -13.99 -1.09
N PHE A 49 -16.76 -13.93 -1.31
CA PHE A 49 -17.72 -14.19 -0.23
C PHE A 49 -17.75 -15.69 0.12
N ASP A 50 -18.24 -16.01 1.32
CA ASP A 50 -18.20 -17.36 1.90
C ASP A 50 -16.79 -17.97 2.03
N SER A 51 -15.77 -17.14 2.22
CA SER A 51 -14.39 -17.59 2.37
C SER A 51 -13.63 -16.80 3.43
N THR A 52 -12.50 -17.40 3.85
CA THR A 52 -11.58 -16.77 4.79
C THR A 52 -10.34 -16.26 4.03
N HIS A 53 -10.00 -15.00 4.25
CA HIS A 53 -8.84 -14.33 3.67
C HIS A 53 -7.92 -13.89 4.80
N VAL A 54 -6.65 -14.31 4.73
CA VAL A 54 -5.66 -14.05 5.77
C VAL A 54 -4.64 -13.02 5.26
N ALA A 55 -4.23 -12.11 6.14
CA ALA A 55 -3.09 -11.21 5.90
C ALA A 55 -2.06 -11.38 7.01
N ILE A 56 -0.78 -11.45 6.65
CA ILE A 56 0.33 -11.67 7.57
C ILE A 56 1.40 -10.62 7.32
N GLY A 57 1.72 -9.84 8.35
CA GLY A 57 2.73 -8.80 8.33
C GLY A 57 2.28 -7.50 7.69
N PHE A 58 2.50 -6.38 8.38
CA PHE A 58 2.06 -5.03 7.98
C PHE A 58 0.56 -4.96 7.67
N THR A 59 -0.27 -5.60 8.50
CA THR A 59 -1.71 -5.65 8.31
C THR A 59 -2.38 -4.41 8.91
N ASP A 60 -2.72 -3.46 8.04
CA ASP A 60 -3.53 -2.28 8.37
C ASP A 60 -4.90 -2.28 7.69
N CYS A 61 -5.27 -3.38 7.02
CA CYS A 61 -6.50 -3.55 6.20
C CYS A 61 -6.58 -2.62 4.98
N SER A 62 -5.49 -1.97 4.57
CA SER A 62 -5.42 -1.21 3.32
C SER A 62 -5.71 -2.11 2.10
N SER A 63 -5.27 -3.36 2.11
CA SER A 63 -5.60 -4.35 1.07
C SER A 63 -7.11 -4.56 0.94
N LEU A 64 -7.86 -4.54 2.05
CA LEU A 64 -9.32 -4.68 2.05
C LEU A 64 -10.03 -3.45 1.46
N LEU A 65 -9.45 -2.26 1.63
CA LEU A 65 -9.94 -1.05 0.96
C LEU A 65 -9.80 -1.16 -0.56
N ALA A 66 -8.67 -1.68 -1.04
CA ALA A 66 -8.35 -1.86 -2.46
C ALA A 66 -8.96 -3.13 -3.08
N ALA A 67 -9.42 -4.08 -2.27
CA ALA A 67 -9.84 -5.39 -2.74
C ALA A 67 -11.06 -5.36 -3.67
N THR A 68 -11.01 -6.22 -4.68
CA THR A 68 -12.18 -6.58 -5.49
C THR A 68 -12.92 -7.71 -4.79
N LEU A 69 -14.19 -7.48 -4.43
CA LEU A 69 -15.02 -8.50 -3.79
C LEU A 69 -15.86 -9.23 -4.83
N CYS A 70 -15.73 -10.56 -4.85
CA CYS A 70 -16.38 -11.42 -5.82
C CYS A 70 -17.40 -12.35 -5.14
N GLU A 71 -18.55 -12.53 -5.78
CA GLU A 71 -19.53 -13.54 -5.37
C GLU A 71 -18.98 -14.95 -5.62
N ASN A 72 -19.19 -15.84 -4.66
CA ASN A 72 -18.95 -17.26 -4.88
C ASN A 72 -20.26 -17.90 -5.35
N SER A 73 -20.29 -18.32 -6.62
CA SER A 73 -21.49 -18.84 -7.32
C SER A 73 -22.23 -20.00 -6.65
N SER A 74 -21.70 -20.56 -5.56
CA SER A 74 -22.21 -21.76 -4.92
C SER A 74 -22.82 -21.54 -3.53
N ARG A 75 -22.60 -20.40 -2.85
CA ARG A 75 -22.97 -20.19 -1.43
C ARG A 75 -23.14 -18.72 -1.02
N ASP A 76 -24.07 -18.46 -0.11
CA ASP A 76 -24.31 -17.15 0.52
C ASP A 76 -23.74 -17.13 1.95
N GLY A 77 -22.47 -16.76 2.11
CA GLY A 77 -21.79 -16.69 3.41
C GLY A 77 -20.90 -15.45 3.58
N PRO A 78 -20.56 -15.09 4.82
CA PRO A 78 -19.78 -13.88 5.08
C PRO A 78 -18.33 -14.04 4.62
N LEU A 79 -17.75 -12.95 4.12
CA LEU A 79 -16.31 -12.83 3.92
C LEU A 79 -15.63 -12.63 5.28
N ARG A 80 -14.66 -13.48 5.61
CA ARG A 80 -13.89 -13.38 6.85
C ARG A 80 -12.47 -12.90 6.55
N TYR A 81 -12.11 -11.70 7.00
CA TYR A 81 -10.76 -11.16 6.90
C TYR A 81 -10.03 -11.30 8.24
N VAL A 82 -8.90 -11.99 8.27
CA VAL A 82 -8.12 -12.25 9.48
C VAL A 82 -6.66 -11.81 9.30
N GLY A 83 -6.24 -10.81 10.06
CA GLY A 83 -4.88 -10.28 10.07
C GLY A 83 -4.03 -10.85 11.20
N PHE A 84 -2.75 -11.09 10.93
CA PHE A 84 -1.71 -11.38 11.92
C PHE A 84 -0.59 -10.35 11.79
N GLU A 85 -0.42 -9.55 12.84
CA GLU A 85 0.47 -8.39 12.87
C GLU A 85 1.43 -8.47 14.05
N MET A 86 2.72 -8.21 13.80
CA MET A 86 3.77 -8.21 14.82
C MET A 86 3.78 -6.92 15.63
N SER A 87 3.39 -5.78 15.05
CA SER A 87 3.34 -4.50 15.74
C SER A 87 2.19 -4.46 16.73
N GLU A 88 2.50 -4.51 18.02
CA GLU A 88 1.50 -4.42 19.10
C GLU A 88 0.75 -3.07 19.03
N PHE A 89 1.43 -2.03 18.55
CA PHE A 89 0.86 -0.73 18.25
C PHE A 89 -0.24 -0.82 17.17
N ALA A 90 0.05 -1.44 16.03
CA ALA A 90 -0.89 -1.54 14.91
C ALA A 90 -2.11 -2.39 15.29
N VAL A 91 -1.90 -3.51 15.99
CA VAL A 91 -2.97 -4.36 16.53
C VAL A 91 -3.87 -3.56 17.47
N ALA A 92 -3.30 -2.83 18.44
CA ALA A 92 -4.06 -2.02 19.38
C ALA A 92 -4.88 -0.93 18.67
N LYS A 93 -4.26 -0.20 17.72
CA LYS A 93 -4.93 0.84 16.94
C LYS A 93 -6.08 0.25 16.12
N TRP A 94 -5.86 -0.88 15.47
CA TRP A 94 -6.86 -1.53 14.62
C TRP A 94 -8.06 -2.02 15.42
N LYS A 95 -7.89 -2.62 16.60
CA LYS A 95 -9.04 -3.08 17.41
C LYS A 95 -10.04 -1.95 17.68
N VAL A 96 -9.55 -0.74 17.95
CA VAL A 96 -10.40 0.45 18.13
C VAL A 96 -10.99 0.90 16.79
N ALA A 97 -10.17 0.99 15.74
CA ALA A 97 -10.62 1.44 14.41
C ALA A 97 -11.66 0.50 13.78
N ALA A 98 -11.54 -0.82 13.97
CA ALA A 98 -12.49 -1.81 13.49
C ALA A 98 -13.85 -1.67 14.16
N LEU A 99 -13.88 -1.45 15.49
CA LEU A 99 -15.12 -1.18 16.20
C LEU A 99 -15.74 0.15 15.74
N MET A 100 -14.93 1.19 15.55
CA MET A 100 -15.39 2.47 14.99
C MET A 100 -15.96 2.31 13.57
N LEU A 101 -15.34 1.47 12.74
CA LEU A 101 -15.77 1.20 11.37
C LEU A 101 -17.12 0.46 11.36
N GLY A 102 -17.27 -0.59 12.19
CA GLY A 102 -18.48 -1.37 12.34
C GLY A 102 -19.61 -0.69 13.13
N SER A 103 -19.40 0.53 13.64
CA SER A 103 -20.42 1.26 14.40
C SER A 103 -21.12 2.32 13.55
N SER A 104 -22.45 2.26 13.48
CA SER A 104 -23.27 3.26 12.79
C SER A 104 -23.33 4.60 13.53
N SER A 105 -23.00 4.64 14.82
CA SER A 105 -23.01 5.86 15.63
C SER A 105 -21.73 6.69 15.51
N VAL A 106 -20.67 6.13 14.92
CA VAL A 106 -19.37 6.80 14.75
C VAL A 106 -19.31 7.44 13.36
N SER A 107 -18.86 8.69 13.30
CA SER A 107 -18.65 9.37 12.02
C SER A 107 -17.62 8.62 11.18
N ILE A 108 -17.90 8.39 9.89
CA ILE A 108 -16.91 7.76 8.99
C ILE A 108 -15.63 8.61 8.92
N SER A 109 -15.76 9.94 9.02
CA SER A 109 -14.64 10.86 8.99
C SER A 109 -13.75 10.68 10.22
N SER A 110 -14.33 10.27 11.35
CA SER A 110 -13.56 9.94 12.54
C SER A 110 -12.75 8.65 12.37
N VAL A 111 -13.29 7.64 11.68
CA VAL A 111 -12.51 6.45 11.30
C VAL A 111 -11.32 6.84 10.42
N MET A 112 -11.58 7.67 9.39
CA MET A 112 -10.54 8.16 8.48
C MET A 112 -9.48 9.00 9.23
N GLU A 113 -9.87 9.91 10.12
CA GLU A 113 -8.94 10.75 10.89
C GLU A 113 -8.06 9.91 11.83
N VAL A 114 -8.63 8.89 12.50
CA VAL A 114 -7.85 7.95 13.34
C VAL A 114 -6.79 7.22 12.52
N TRP A 115 -7.17 6.78 11.32
CA TRP A 115 -6.26 6.07 10.43
C TRP A 115 -5.18 7.01 9.88
N LEU A 116 -5.58 8.12 9.24
CA LEU A 116 -4.77 8.89 8.29
C LEU A 116 -4.19 10.22 8.79
N SER A 117 -4.79 10.86 9.79
CA SER A 117 -4.46 12.25 10.13
C SER A 117 -3.53 12.36 11.34
N SER A 118 -2.58 13.28 11.30
CA SER A 118 -1.72 13.65 12.45
C SER A 118 -2.49 14.38 13.57
N THR A 119 -3.64 14.97 13.25
CA THR A 119 -4.54 15.65 14.19
C THR A 119 -5.97 15.15 14.06
N TRP A 120 -6.73 15.25 15.14
CA TRP A 120 -8.13 14.85 15.22
C TRP A 120 -9.03 16.04 15.55
N SER A 121 -10.26 15.97 15.04
CA SER A 121 -11.36 16.78 15.58
C SER A 121 -11.74 16.32 16.99
N GLU A 122 -12.38 17.19 17.77
CA GLU A 122 -12.94 16.82 19.08
C GLU A 122 -13.96 15.68 18.97
N THR A 123 -14.70 15.61 17.86
CA THR A 123 -15.64 14.51 17.61
C THR A 123 -14.89 13.19 17.46
N THR A 124 -13.81 13.16 16.69
CA THR A 124 -12.97 11.98 16.52
C THR A 124 -12.34 11.52 17.83
N LEU A 125 -11.82 12.44 18.65
CA LEU A 125 -11.28 12.07 19.97
C LEU A 125 -12.36 11.42 20.86
N LYS A 126 -13.58 11.97 20.86
CA LYS A 126 -14.71 11.43 21.61
C LYS A 126 -15.11 10.04 21.10
N ASP A 127 -15.29 9.89 19.80
CA ASP A 127 -15.67 8.62 19.16
C ASP A 127 -14.60 7.53 19.39
N PHE A 128 -13.32 7.90 19.30
CA PHE A 128 -12.20 7.02 19.60
C PHE A 128 -12.22 6.58 21.07
N ARG A 129 -12.36 7.50 22.03
CA ARG A 129 -12.39 7.16 23.46
C ARG A 129 -13.58 6.27 23.83
N ASN A 130 -14.76 6.55 23.27
CA ASN A 130 -15.95 5.72 23.49
C ASN A 130 -15.71 4.29 22.98
N SER A 131 -15.17 4.16 21.77
CA SER A 131 -14.88 2.85 21.16
C SER A 131 -13.78 2.12 21.91
N LEU A 132 -12.71 2.83 22.31
CA LEU A 132 -11.61 2.28 23.10
C LEU A 132 -12.10 1.69 24.43
N ASN A 133 -13.01 2.36 25.13
CA ASN A 133 -13.55 1.85 26.39
C ASN A 133 -14.34 0.54 26.17
N VAL A 134 -15.13 0.45 25.09
CA VAL A 134 -15.84 -0.79 24.73
C VAL A 134 -14.85 -1.92 24.42
N VAL A 135 -13.81 -1.64 23.62
CA VAL A 135 -12.74 -2.60 23.32
C VAL A 135 -12.07 -3.08 24.62
N LEU A 136 -11.66 -2.15 25.49
CA LEU A 136 -11.03 -2.49 26.77
C LEU A 136 -11.91 -3.38 27.64
N THR A 137 -13.21 -3.10 27.74
CA THR A 137 -14.15 -3.96 28.47
C THR A 137 -14.25 -5.35 27.84
N SER A 138 -14.34 -5.45 26.52
CA SER A 138 -14.44 -6.75 25.83
C SER A 138 -13.19 -7.63 25.99
N LEU A 139 -12.02 -7.02 26.18
CA LEU A 139 -10.74 -7.72 26.33
C LEU A 139 -10.40 -8.07 27.79
N GLN A 140 -11.17 -7.63 28.79
CA GLN A 140 -10.87 -7.94 30.21
C GLN A 140 -10.91 -9.44 30.52
N GLU A 141 -11.70 -10.20 29.77
CA GLU A 141 -11.89 -11.64 29.96
C GLU A 141 -11.12 -12.49 28.94
N GLN A 142 -10.35 -11.86 28.03
CA GLN A 142 -9.63 -12.53 26.96
C GLN A 142 -8.12 -12.58 27.24
N ASP A 143 -7.47 -13.64 26.78
CA ASP A 143 -6.00 -13.75 26.79
C ASP A 143 -5.44 -12.97 25.59
N GLU A 144 -5.14 -11.69 25.82
CA GLU A 144 -4.61 -10.77 24.81
C GLU A 144 -3.15 -10.39 25.13
N ASN A 145 -2.38 -10.04 24.09
CA ASN A 145 -0.99 -9.66 24.24
C ASN A 145 -0.83 -8.49 25.27
N PRO A 146 0.03 -8.63 26.30
CA PRO A 146 0.17 -7.62 27.35
C PRO A 146 0.56 -6.22 26.86
N LYS A 147 1.36 -6.13 25.78
CA LYS A 147 1.76 -4.84 25.21
C LYS A 147 0.65 -4.22 24.38
N VAL A 148 -0.17 -5.01 23.67
CA VAL A 148 -1.40 -4.52 23.03
C VAL A 148 -2.30 -3.90 24.10
N MET A 149 -2.50 -4.59 25.23
CA MET A 149 -3.25 -4.06 26.38
C MET A 149 -2.60 -2.80 26.99
N ALA A 150 -1.27 -2.71 27.00
CA ALA A 150 -0.56 -1.53 27.49
C ALA A 150 -0.83 -0.29 26.61
N TYR A 151 -0.84 -0.43 25.28
CA TYR A 151 -1.22 0.66 24.36
C TYR A 151 -2.66 1.13 24.61
N LEU A 152 -3.61 0.19 24.64
CA LEU A 152 -5.03 0.51 24.84
C LEU A 152 -5.27 1.23 26.18
N LYS A 153 -4.69 0.72 27.28
CA LYS A 153 -4.79 1.34 28.61
C LYS A 153 -4.12 2.72 28.64
N HIS A 154 -2.95 2.87 28.01
CA HIS A 154 -2.26 4.15 27.93
C HIS A 154 -3.12 5.20 27.23
N TRP A 155 -3.67 4.88 26.05
CA TRP A 155 -4.54 5.79 25.30
C TRP A 155 -5.84 6.14 26.05
N ALA A 156 -6.38 5.25 26.88
CA ALA A 156 -7.59 5.54 27.65
C ALA A 156 -7.37 6.67 28.67
N SER A 157 -6.16 6.73 29.26
CA SER A 157 -5.82 7.73 30.27
C SER A 157 -5.03 8.94 29.76
N ALA A 158 -4.39 8.84 28.60
CA ALA A 158 -3.49 9.88 28.11
C ALA A 158 -4.25 11.14 27.64
N GLU A 159 -3.67 12.30 27.95
CA GLU A 159 -4.08 13.58 27.40
C GLU A 159 -3.46 13.78 26.03
N THR A 160 -4.25 14.25 25.06
CA THR A 160 -3.76 14.57 23.72
C THR A 160 -2.83 15.77 23.75
N ILE A 161 -1.76 15.74 22.95
CA ILE A 161 -0.97 16.94 22.68
C ILE A 161 -1.78 17.97 21.87
N SER A 162 -1.31 19.22 21.85
CA SER A 162 -1.93 20.25 21.02
C SER A 162 -1.79 19.96 19.53
N ALA A 163 -2.70 20.46 18.70
CA ALA A 163 -2.56 20.35 17.25
C ALA A 163 -1.29 21.04 16.70
N ALA A 164 -0.83 22.13 17.33
CA ALA A 164 0.40 22.79 16.92
C ALA A 164 1.62 21.88 17.14
N GLU A 165 1.68 21.21 18.30
CA GLU A 165 2.73 20.25 18.61
C GLU A 165 2.69 19.05 17.65
N ALA A 166 1.51 18.48 17.40
CA ALA A 166 1.34 17.35 16.49
C ALA A 166 1.84 17.66 15.07
N ARG A 167 1.51 18.85 14.54
CA ARG A 167 2.00 19.30 13.23
C ARG A 167 3.52 19.46 13.22
N SER A 168 4.10 20.01 14.30
CA SER A 168 5.55 20.18 14.41
C SER A 168 6.26 18.83 14.46
N GLN A 169 5.73 17.86 15.21
CA GLN A 169 6.31 16.52 15.27
C GLN A 169 6.20 15.78 13.93
N PHE A 170 5.05 15.91 13.25
CA PHE A 170 4.86 15.38 11.90
C PHE A 170 5.88 15.94 10.92
N PHE A 171 5.99 17.27 10.84
CA PHE A 171 6.91 17.92 9.91
C PHE A 171 8.37 17.61 10.24
N SER A 172 8.73 17.55 11.53
CA SER A 172 10.08 17.17 11.97
C SER A 172 10.44 15.75 11.52
N ASN A 173 9.52 14.79 11.70
CA ASN A 173 9.72 13.41 11.22
C ASN A 173 9.84 13.36 9.70
N LEU A 174 8.98 14.07 8.97
CA LEU A 174 9.02 14.14 7.51
C LEU A 174 10.36 14.69 7.02
N VAL A 175 10.85 15.80 7.58
CA VAL A 175 12.13 16.40 7.18
C VAL A 175 13.31 15.47 7.47
N LYS A 176 13.28 14.80 8.63
CA LYS A 176 14.38 13.94 9.06
C LYS A 176 14.53 12.68 8.19
N HIS A 177 13.41 12.12 7.72
CA HIS A 177 13.41 10.77 7.14
C HIS A 177 12.91 10.71 5.69
N SER A 178 11.98 11.60 5.31
CA SER A 178 11.30 11.59 4.00
C SER A 178 11.35 12.95 3.29
N SER A 179 12.38 13.77 3.54
CA SER A 179 12.52 15.11 2.94
C SER A 179 12.57 15.12 1.40
N ARG A 180 12.85 13.96 0.78
CA ARG A 180 12.83 13.77 -0.68
C ARG A 180 11.47 14.05 -1.31
N ILE A 181 10.36 13.92 -0.56
CA ILE A 181 9.02 14.15 -1.08
C ILE A 181 8.66 15.64 -1.19
N LEU A 182 9.30 16.52 -0.41
CA LEU A 182 8.99 17.95 -0.40
C LEU A 182 9.26 18.61 -1.76
N PRO A 183 10.39 18.35 -2.45
CA PRO A 183 10.58 18.78 -3.84
C PRO A 183 9.57 18.19 -4.83
N ALA A 184 9.06 16.97 -4.61
CA ALA A 184 8.14 16.29 -5.52
C ALA A 184 6.80 17.06 -5.65
N LEU A 185 6.40 17.80 -4.62
CA LEU A 185 5.21 18.64 -4.66
C LEU A 185 5.23 19.70 -5.77
N CYS A 186 6.41 20.18 -6.15
CA CYS A 186 6.55 21.17 -7.23
C CYS A 186 6.20 20.60 -8.62
N CYS A 187 6.16 19.27 -8.74
CA CYS A 187 5.94 18.56 -10.00
C CYS A 187 4.48 18.55 -10.45
N PHE A 188 3.54 18.75 -9.53
CA PHE A 188 2.12 18.77 -9.86
C PHE A 188 1.78 20.01 -10.70
N CYS A 189 1.17 19.83 -11.88
CA CYS A 189 0.87 20.93 -12.80
C CYS A 189 -0.17 21.91 -12.23
N ARG A 190 -1.18 21.41 -11.50
CA ARG A 190 -2.29 22.24 -10.99
C ARG A 190 -1.90 22.88 -9.67
N GLN A 191 -2.19 24.17 -9.53
CA GLN A 191 -1.91 24.92 -8.31
C GLN A 191 -2.62 24.35 -7.08
N ILE A 192 -3.85 23.87 -7.23
CA ILE A 192 -4.63 23.32 -6.13
C ILE A 192 -3.97 22.06 -5.55
N ASP A 193 -3.46 21.17 -6.40
CA ASP A 193 -2.76 19.94 -5.99
C ASP A 193 -1.50 20.29 -5.20
N ARG A 194 -0.71 21.27 -5.69
CA ARG A 194 0.48 21.75 -4.98
C ARG A 194 0.15 22.29 -3.60
N LEU A 195 -0.90 23.12 -3.49
CA LEU A 195 -1.26 23.76 -2.22
C LEU A 195 -1.75 22.73 -1.19
N ASP A 196 -2.64 21.82 -1.59
CA ASP A 196 -3.21 20.84 -0.66
C ASP A 196 -2.18 19.80 -0.23
N LEU A 197 -1.34 19.31 -1.16
CA LEU A 197 -0.24 18.43 -0.80
C LEU A 197 0.80 19.13 0.08
N THR A 198 1.10 20.41 -0.17
CA THR A 198 2.00 21.19 0.70
C THR A 198 1.40 21.31 2.11
N GLN A 199 0.11 21.61 2.20
CA GLN A 199 -0.59 21.66 3.48
C GLN A 199 -0.49 20.32 4.21
N TYR A 200 -0.72 19.20 3.52
CA TYR A 200 -0.55 17.87 4.08
C TYR A 200 0.89 17.62 4.54
N MET A 201 1.90 17.85 3.71
CA MET A 201 3.30 17.60 4.10
C MET A 201 3.75 18.46 5.30
N LEU A 202 3.24 19.68 5.43
CA LEU A 202 3.56 20.56 6.55
C LEU A 202 2.84 20.21 7.85
N THR A 203 1.72 19.48 7.78
CA THR A 203 0.84 19.33 8.95
C THR A 203 0.48 17.89 9.28
N GLY A 204 0.51 16.98 8.31
CA GLY A 204 0.00 15.61 8.37
C GLY A 204 -1.52 15.53 8.43
N GLU A 205 -2.24 16.63 8.18
CA GLU A 205 -3.69 16.68 8.33
C GLU A 205 -4.41 16.19 7.07
N ILE A 206 -5.26 15.18 7.23
CA ILE A 206 -6.15 14.67 6.19
C ILE A 206 -7.58 14.88 6.63
N ARG A 207 -8.32 15.70 5.89
CA ARG A 207 -9.70 16.04 6.19
C ARG A 207 -10.55 16.13 4.95
N ALA A 208 -11.77 15.63 5.09
CA ALA A 208 -12.78 15.80 4.08
C ALA A 208 -13.26 17.26 4.08
N SER A 209 -13.04 17.94 2.97
CA SER A 209 -13.68 19.23 2.73
C SER A 209 -15.21 19.04 2.71
N PRO A 210 -16.01 20.07 3.09
CA PRO A 210 -17.47 19.97 2.99
C PRO A 210 -17.94 19.57 1.59
N ASP A 211 -17.19 19.96 0.56
CA ASP A 211 -17.48 19.61 -0.82
C ASP A 211 -17.29 18.12 -1.12
N VAL A 212 -16.24 17.50 -0.55
CA VAL A 212 -15.97 16.07 -0.63
C VAL A 212 -17.01 15.28 0.14
N VAL A 213 -17.32 15.68 1.39
CA VAL A 213 -18.37 15.02 2.20
C VAL A 213 -19.70 15.01 1.45
N ASN A 214 -20.13 16.17 0.95
CA ASN A 214 -21.36 16.29 0.16
C ASN A 214 -21.34 15.47 -1.14
N LEU A 215 -20.17 15.24 -1.74
CA LEU A 215 -20.04 14.41 -2.93
C LEU A 215 -20.24 12.94 -2.56
N VAL A 216 -19.48 12.46 -1.57
CA VAL A 216 -19.52 11.08 -1.10
C VAL A 216 -20.93 10.70 -0.62
N GLU A 217 -21.59 11.55 0.16
CA GLU A 217 -22.95 11.31 0.66
C GLU A 217 -24.00 11.18 -0.47
N LYS A 218 -23.86 11.97 -1.55
CA LYS A 218 -24.78 11.90 -2.70
C LYS A 218 -24.63 10.62 -3.52
N GLU A 219 -23.44 10.04 -3.51
CA GLU A 219 -23.11 8.84 -4.28
C GLU A 219 -23.38 7.55 -3.50
N GLN A 220 -23.83 7.62 -2.25
CA GLN A 220 -24.17 6.42 -1.48
C GLN A 220 -25.48 5.76 -1.96
N PRO A 221 -25.51 4.42 -2.05
CA PRO A 221 -26.73 3.68 -2.31
C PRO A 221 -27.75 3.95 -1.18
N GLY A 222 -28.85 4.62 -1.52
CA GLY A 222 -29.90 5.02 -0.58
C GLY A 222 -30.09 6.54 -0.43
N ALA A 223 -29.26 7.38 -1.08
CA ALA A 223 -29.48 8.82 -1.14
C ALA A 223 -30.76 9.15 -1.93
N THR A 224 -31.91 9.13 -1.26
CA THR A 224 -33.19 9.57 -1.85
C THR A 224 -33.01 10.95 -2.46
N LYS A 225 -33.20 11.06 -3.78
CA LYS A 225 -33.44 12.34 -4.45
C LYS A 225 -34.67 12.97 -3.78
N ARG A 226 -34.47 13.87 -2.83
CA ARG A 226 -35.50 14.84 -2.44
C ARG A 226 -35.71 15.75 -3.65
N THR A 227 -36.55 15.31 -4.57
CA THR A 227 -37.20 16.18 -5.53
C THR A 227 -38.08 17.13 -4.71
N ASN A 228 -37.58 18.35 -4.46
CA ASN A 228 -38.45 19.45 -4.09
C ASN A 228 -39.41 19.65 -5.26
N GLY A 229 -40.61 19.07 -5.13
CA GLY A 229 -41.72 19.33 -6.04
C GLY A 229 -42.09 20.80 -5.97
N SER A 230 -41.69 21.56 -6.98
CA SER A 230 -42.23 22.88 -7.24
C SER A 230 -43.51 22.74 -8.07
N THR A 231 -44.63 22.44 -7.42
CA THR A 231 -45.94 22.76 -7.99
C THR A 231 -46.07 24.27 -8.03
N GLY A 232 -46.03 24.82 -9.24
CA GLY A 232 -46.09 26.25 -9.48
C GLY A 232 -47.43 26.85 -9.06
N GLN A 233 -47.38 28.07 -8.51
CA GLN A 233 -48.49 29.01 -8.60
C GLN A 233 -47.98 30.46 -8.67
N ALA A 234 -48.42 31.11 -9.75
CA ALA A 234 -48.76 32.52 -9.93
C ALA A 234 -47.76 33.65 -9.60
N LYS A 235 -47.38 34.34 -10.68
CA LYS A 235 -46.80 35.70 -10.73
C LYS A 235 -47.57 36.68 -9.82
N LYS A 236 -46.85 37.36 -8.93
CA LYS A 236 -47.22 38.71 -8.46
C LYS A 236 -45.99 39.61 -8.39
N LYS A 237 -45.93 40.58 -9.32
CA LYS A 237 -45.01 41.73 -9.29
C LYS A 237 -45.20 42.51 -7.98
N ARG A 238 -44.11 42.77 -7.24
CA ARG A 238 -44.08 43.90 -6.29
C ARG A 238 -42.69 44.51 -6.17
N ASN A 239 -42.64 45.82 -6.40
CA ASN A 239 -41.47 46.69 -6.52
C ASN A 239 -40.50 46.61 -5.32
N ARG A 240 -39.21 46.42 -5.61
CA ARG A 240 -38.13 46.60 -4.62
C ARG A 240 -37.68 48.07 -4.62
N LYS A 241 -38.20 48.83 -3.67
CA LYS A 241 -37.74 50.20 -3.37
C LYS A 241 -36.35 50.10 -2.71
N LYS A 242 -35.37 50.80 -3.32
CA LYS A 242 -34.00 50.96 -2.83
C LYS A 242 -34.04 51.59 -1.42
N LYS A 243 -33.45 50.92 -0.42
CA LYS A 243 -33.07 51.56 0.85
C LYS A 243 -31.61 51.19 1.15
N ARG A 244 -30.74 52.19 1.02
CA ARG A 244 -29.35 52.17 1.51
C ARG A 244 -29.34 52.36 3.02
N THR A 245 -28.22 51.93 3.62
CA THR A 245 -27.74 51.99 5.02
C THR A 245 -28.16 50.78 5.89
N ALA A 246 -27.28 50.12 6.64
CA ALA A 246 -26.05 50.58 7.30
C ALA A 246 -24.93 49.52 7.38
N LYS A 247 -23.69 50.01 7.51
CA LYS A 247 -22.49 49.29 7.96
C LYS A 247 -22.79 48.51 9.26
N GLY A 248 -22.34 47.26 9.35
CA GLY A 248 -22.30 46.55 10.62
C GLY A 248 -21.90 45.09 10.51
N LYS A 249 -20.72 44.77 11.06
CA LYS A 249 -20.14 43.44 11.34
C LYS A 249 -19.78 42.55 10.14
N ARG A 250 -18.47 42.57 9.82
CA ARG A 250 -17.74 41.36 9.42
C ARG A 250 -18.12 40.26 10.42
N VAL A 251 -18.84 39.26 9.93
CA VAL A 251 -18.91 37.96 10.60
C VAL A 251 -17.48 37.45 10.64
N LYS A 252 -16.93 37.30 11.86
CA LYS A 252 -15.65 36.61 12.07
C LYS A 252 -15.75 35.27 11.33
N ALA A 253 -14.68 34.91 10.62
CA ALA A 253 -14.51 33.56 10.11
C ALA A 253 -14.91 32.57 11.20
N SER A 254 -15.80 31.65 10.86
CA SER A 254 -16.27 30.57 11.71
C SER A 254 -15.09 29.94 12.44
N ASP A 255 -15.25 29.73 13.75
CA ASP A 255 -14.29 29.05 14.61
C ASP A 255 -13.67 27.86 13.87
N ALA A 256 -12.35 27.91 13.66
CA ALA A 256 -11.62 26.72 13.27
C ALA A 256 -11.91 25.69 14.37
N ALA A 257 -12.58 24.59 14.02
CA ALA A 257 -12.86 23.52 14.97
C ALA A 257 -11.59 23.22 15.78
N SER A 258 -11.71 23.24 17.10
CA SER A 258 -10.58 22.99 17.99
C SER A 258 -10.03 21.58 17.72
N LEU A 259 -8.72 21.50 17.52
CA LEU A 259 -8.03 20.29 17.06
C LEU A 259 -7.05 19.83 18.12
N VAL A 260 -6.90 18.51 18.18
CA VAL A 260 -5.97 17.83 19.09
C VAL A 260 -5.03 16.95 18.29
N GLY A 261 -3.86 16.64 18.83
CA GLY A 261 -2.97 15.66 18.21
C GLY A 261 -3.59 14.26 18.18
N ASN A 262 -3.27 13.49 17.13
CA ASN A 262 -3.66 12.09 17.04
C ASN A 262 -3.06 11.32 18.23
N LEU A 263 -3.94 10.81 19.08
CA LEU A 263 -3.56 10.18 20.34
C LEU A 263 -2.68 8.95 20.11
N THR A 264 -3.04 8.13 19.12
CA THR A 264 -2.28 6.92 18.79
C THR A 264 -0.91 7.26 18.20
N MET A 265 -0.82 8.32 17.40
CA MET A 265 0.42 8.68 16.72
C MET A 265 1.45 9.28 17.68
N TRP A 266 1.02 10.08 18.65
CA TRP A 266 1.94 10.91 19.45
C TRP A 266 2.05 10.52 20.91
N ASN A 267 1.03 9.86 21.48
CA ASN A 267 1.05 9.43 22.88
C ASN A 267 1.14 7.92 22.96
N VAL A 268 2.34 7.41 23.21
CA VAL A 268 2.62 5.98 23.28
C VAL A 268 3.36 5.65 24.59
N PRO A 269 3.25 4.40 25.10
CA PRO A 269 4.01 3.96 26.26
C PRO A 269 5.52 4.20 26.09
N ALA A 270 6.21 4.42 27.20
CA ALA A 270 7.67 4.52 27.21
C ALA A 270 8.33 3.29 26.57
N ASN A 271 9.43 3.49 25.85
CA ASN A 271 10.14 2.46 25.08
C ASN A 271 9.37 1.90 23.87
N SER A 272 8.25 2.50 23.48
CA SER A 272 7.63 2.19 22.19
C SER A 272 8.61 2.45 21.05
N PRO A 273 8.60 1.63 19.98
CA PRO A 273 9.35 1.91 18.77
C PRO A 273 9.07 3.34 18.22
N PRO A 274 10.07 3.98 17.60
CA PRO A 274 9.85 5.27 16.92
C PRO A 274 8.82 5.11 15.81
N LEU A 275 8.10 6.20 15.54
CA LEU A 275 7.17 6.27 14.41
C LEU A 275 7.96 6.20 13.09
N ASP A 276 7.51 5.33 12.20
CA ASP A 276 8.05 5.22 10.84
C ASP A 276 7.71 6.46 10.01
N ASP A 277 8.46 6.68 8.94
CA ASP A 277 8.37 7.89 8.13
C ASP A 277 7.34 7.84 7.00
N GLU A 278 6.41 6.90 7.10
CA GLU A 278 5.38 6.68 6.11
C GLU A 278 4.36 7.81 6.06
N ILE A 279 3.94 8.14 4.84
CA ILE A 279 2.84 9.05 4.59
C ILE A 279 1.63 8.29 4.05
N ALA A 280 0.44 8.80 4.32
CA ALA A 280 -0.81 8.16 3.95
C ALA A 280 -0.98 7.97 2.44
N LEU A 281 -0.32 8.81 1.63
CA LEU A 281 -0.40 8.75 0.17
C LEU A 281 0.26 7.47 -0.38
N ASN A 282 1.20 6.85 0.34
CA ASN A 282 1.85 5.59 -0.08
C ASN A 282 0.87 4.41 -0.17
N THR A 283 -0.37 4.55 0.32
CA THR A 283 -1.35 3.46 0.40
C THR A 283 -2.23 3.32 -0.85
N VAL A 284 -2.16 4.25 -1.81
CA VAL A 284 -3.09 4.32 -2.95
C VAL A 284 -2.34 4.51 -4.26
N ASP A 285 -2.74 3.77 -5.29
CA ASP A 285 -2.31 4.02 -6.67
C ASP A 285 -2.98 5.30 -7.21
N PHE A 286 -2.21 6.38 -7.23
CA PHE A 286 -2.69 7.67 -7.72
C PHE A 286 -2.97 7.70 -9.23
N ARG A 287 -2.37 6.81 -10.01
CA ARG A 287 -2.64 6.74 -11.45
C ARG A 287 -4.07 6.23 -11.67
N THR A 288 -4.41 5.10 -11.06
CA THR A 288 -5.77 4.53 -11.09
C THR A 288 -6.78 5.55 -10.57
N LEU A 289 -6.47 6.22 -9.45
CA LEU A 289 -7.30 7.26 -8.88
C LEU A 289 -7.56 8.40 -9.88
N VAL A 290 -6.54 8.94 -10.54
CA VAL A 290 -6.73 10.00 -11.54
C VAL A 290 -7.54 9.50 -12.74
N GLU A 291 -7.28 8.29 -13.24
CA GLU A 291 -8.01 7.68 -14.35
C GLU A 291 -9.52 7.52 -14.01
N ASP A 292 -9.83 7.03 -12.82
CA ASP A 292 -11.20 6.84 -12.30
C ASP A 292 -11.99 8.16 -12.19
N TYR A 293 -11.33 9.30 -11.98
CA TYR A 293 -12.00 10.61 -11.85
C TYR A 293 -11.97 11.45 -13.14
N VAL A 294 -10.98 11.28 -14.01
CA VAL A 294 -10.87 12.04 -15.28
C VAL A 294 -11.97 11.65 -16.28
N ASP A 295 -12.35 10.38 -16.34
CA ASP A 295 -13.36 9.91 -17.29
C ASP A 295 -14.81 10.32 -16.95
N PRO A 296 -15.22 10.35 -15.66
CA PRO A 296 -16.47 10.99 -15.24
C PRO A 296 -16.52 12.50 -15.49
N GLU A 297 -15.41 13.24 -15.29
CA GLU A 297 -15.37 14.69 -15.52
C GLU A 297 -15.61 15.07 -16.98
N LYS A 298 -15.05 14.31 -17.94
CA LYS A 298 -15.30 14.52 -19.39
C LYS A 298 -16.78 14.42 -19.76
N LYS A 299 -17.58 13.67 -18.97
CA LYS A 299 -19.01 13.41 -19.23
C LYS A 299 -19.94 14.44 -18.55
N GLN A 300 -19.47 15.22 -17.59
CA GLN A 300 -20.29 16.21 -16.88
C GLN A 300 -20.18 17.62 -17.49
N LYS A 301 -21.21 18.04 -18.23
CA LYS A 301 -21.38 19.45 -18.62
C LYS A 301 -21.57 20.30 -17.36
N ASN A 302 -20.56 21.12 -17.04
CA ASN A 302 -20.46 22.01 -15.87
C ASN A 302 -19.97 21.37 -14.55
N SER A 303 -18.99 20.45 -14.57
CA SER A 303 -18.22 20.19 -13.34
C SER A 303 -17.41 21.44 -12.97
N THR A 304 -17.90 22.21 -11.99
CA THR A 304 -17.23 23.40 -11.45
C THR A 304 -16.38 23.11 -10.21
N LYS A 305 -16.22 21.84 -9.82
CA LYS A 305 -15.42 21.47 -8.64
C LYS A 305 -13.99 21.15 -9.06
N ARG A 306 -13.07 22.08 -8.80
CA ARG A 306 -11.63 21.76 -8.83
C ARG A 306 -11.32 20.90 -7.62
N LEU A 307 -11.46 19.58 -7.73
CA LEU A 307 -10.98 18.64 -6.71
C LEU A 307 -9.46 18.53 -6.81
N SER A 308 -8.75 18.60 -5.69
CA SER A 308 -7.31 18.32 -5.66
C SER A 308 -7.03 16.82 -5.63
N VAL A 309 -5.78 16.42 -5.90
CA VAL A 309 -5.31 15.04 -5.70
C VAL A 309 -5.58 14.54 -4.28
N LEU A 310 -5.46 15.42 -3.28
CA LEU A 310 -5.77 15.08 -1.89
C LEU A 310 -7.29 14.88 -1.70
N ASP A 311 -8.13 15.72 -2.31
CA ASP A 311 -9.59 15.51 -2.30
C ASP A 311 -9.94 14.14 -2.93
N LEU A 312 -9.34 13.80 -4.07
CA LEU A 312 -9.57 12.52 -4.74
C LEU A 312 -9.19 11.34 -3.83
N PHE A 313 -8.03 11.42 -3.18
CA PHE A 313 -7.57 10.44 -2.19
C PHE A 313 -8.58 10.30 -1.04
N VAL A 314 -9.05 11.42 -0.49
CA VAL A 314 -10.06 11.40 0.59
C VAL A 314 -11.38 10.80 0.12
N ILE A 315 -11.84 11.12 -1.09
CA ILE A 315 -13.07 10.53 -1.65
C ILE A 315 -12.90 9.01 -1.79
N TYR A 316 -11.77 8.53 -2.32
CA TYR A 316 -11.48 7.11 -2.46
C TYR A 316 -11.51 6.38 -1.11
N ILE A 317 -10.81 6.91 -0.11
CA ILE A 317 -10.78 6.32 1.23
C ILE A 317 -12.18 6.31 1.85
N LEU A 318 -12.90 7.43 1.83
CA LEU A 318 -14.24 7.52 2.43
C LEU A 318 -15.23 6.57 1.75
N LYS A 319 -15.21 6.46 0.41
CA LYS A 319 -16.07 5.53 -0.33
C LYS A 319 -15.80 4.09 0.09
N ASN A 320 -14.53 3.70 0.18
CA ASN A 320 -14.17 2.35 0.59
C ASN A 320 -14.46 2.07 2.06
N LEU A 321 -14.24 3.04 2.97
CA LEU A 321 -14.65 2.90 4.36
C LEU A 321 -16.18 2.76 4.49
N HIS A 322 -16.96 3.52 3.72
CA HIS A 322 -18.42 3.35 3.68
C HIS A 322 -18.84 1.98 3.13
N ARG A 323 -18.19 1.51 2.07
CA ARG A 323 -18.38 0.16 1.51
C ARG A 323 -18.15 -0.88 2.61
N LEU A 324 -16.98 -0.88 3.25
CA LEU A 324 -16.64 -1.84 4.30
C LEU A 324 -17.59 -1.76 5.50
N ARG A 325 -17.93 -0.55 5.96
CA ARG A 325 -18.93 -0.37 7.02
C ARG A 325 -20.28 -0.99 6.65
N GLY A 326 -20.75 -0.77 5.43
CA GLY A 326 -22.00 -1.34 4.94
C GLY A 326 -21.99 -2.87 5.00
N LEU A 327 -20.88 -3.48 4.57
CA LEU A 327 -20.69 -4.94 4.63
C LEU A 327 -20.63 -5.46 6.08
N MET A 328 -19.94 -4.74 6.97
CA MET A 328 -19.85 -5.12 8.39
C MET A 328 -21.20 -5.01 9.10
N LEU A 329 -21.95 -3.92 8.87
CA LEU A 329 -23.28 -3.73 9.46
C LEU A 329 -24.31 -4.75 8.94
N ALA A 330 -24.13 -5.24 7.70
CA ALA A 330 -24.93 -6.31 7.13
C ALA A 330 -24.49 -7.72 7.56
N ASN A 331 -23.44 -7.84 8.40
CA ASN A 331 -22.83 -9.11 8.81
C ASN A 331 -22.34 -10.00 7.65
N ILE A 332 -22.01 -9.39 6.50
CA ILE A 332 -21.44 -10.09 5.34
C ILE A 332 -19.91 -9.92 5.24
N LEU A 333 -19.33 -9.09 6.11
CA LEU A 333 -17.89 -8.94 6.30
C LEU A 333 -17.56 -8.95 7.79
N THR A 334 -16.63 -9.81 8.19
CA THR A 334 -16.00 -9.75 9.53
C THR A 334 -14.52 -9.46 9.38
N VAL A 335 -13.99 -8.55 10.20
CA VAL A 335 -12.57 -8.18 10.18
C VAL A 335 -11.97 -8.36 11.56
N GLU A 336 -10.93 -9.18 11.67
CA GLU A 336 -10.20 -9.45 12.90
C GLU A 336 -8.71 -9.23 12.66
N VAL A 337 -8.01 -8.54 13.56
CA VAL A 337 -6.54 -8.48 13.53
C VAL A 337 -6.00 -8.88 14.89
N ASN A 338 -5.08 -9.84 14.86
CA ASN A 338 -4.46 -10.47 16.01
C ASN A 338 -2.98 -10.16 16.05
N TYR A 339 -2.44 -10.13 17.27
CA TYR A 339 -0.99 -10.21 17.43
C TYR A 339 -0.50 -11.59 16.99
N GLY A 340 0.52 -11.62 16.13
CA GLY A 340 1.14 -12.87 15.68
C GLY A 340 2.46 -12.58 14.96
N VAL A 341 3.48 -13.40 15.24
CA VAL A 341 4.80 -13.26 14.63
C VAL A 341 5.17 -14.60 14.01
N VAL A 342 5.20 -14.63 12.68
CA VAL A 342 5.66 -15.80 11.92
C VAL A 342 7.18 -15.81 11.84
N LYS A 343 7.78 -17.00 11.93
CA LYS A 343 9.25 -17.18 11.83
C LYS A 343 9.56 -18.21 10.75
N ALA A 344 10.46 -17.87 9.82
CA ALA A 344 10.97 -18.84 8.85
C ALA A 344 12.43 -19.19 9.16
N GLY A 345 12.75 -20.47 9.41
CA GLY A 345 14.15 -20.89 9.61
C GLY A 345 14.33 -22.20 10.38
N ARG A 346 15.60 -22.49 10.76
CA ARG A 346 15.98 -23.66 11.56
C ARG A 346 15.41 -23.64 12.98
N ASP A 347 14.87 -22.49 13.41
CA ASP A 347 14.14 -22.30 14.66
C ASP A 347 12.67 -22.74 14.57
N ALA A 348 12.28 -23.52 13.55
CA ALA A 348 10.99 -24.21 13.39
C ALA A 348 10.66 -25.25 14.50
N SER A 349 11.27 -25.09 15.67
CA SER A 349 10.96 -25.80 16.91
C SER A 349 10.39 -24.87 17.98
N ASP A 350 10.07 -23.61 17.66
CA ASP A 350 9.34 -22.70 18.55
C ASP A 350 7.86 -23.13 18.63
N PRO A 351 7.38 -23.63 19.79
CA PRO A 351 6.00 -24.07 19.92
C PRO A 351 4.98 -22.95 19.70
N VAL A 352 5.36 -21.69 19.92
CA VAL A 352 4.47 -20.53 19.73
C VAL A 352 4.24 -20.26 18.24
N ASP A 353 5.31 -20.36 17.45
CA ASP A 353 5.23 -20.20 15.99
C ASP A 353 4.46 -21.36 15.37
N GLU A 354 4.75 -22.62 15.76
CA GLU A 354 4.00 -23.78 15.28
C GLU A 354 2.51 -23.74 15.62
N ALA A 355 2.15 -23.26 16.82
CA ALA A 355 0.75 -23.06 17.20
C ALA A 355 0.08 -21.97 16.34
N LEU A 356 0.80 -20.90 16.01
CA LEU A 356 0.30 -19.85 15.12
C LEU A 356 0.10 -20.36 13.69
N LEU A 357 1.08 -21.07 13.13
CA LEU A 357 0.98 -21.65 11.78
C LEU A 357 -0.16 -22.67 11.70
N THR A 358 -0.34 -23.48 12.75
CA THR A 358 -1.47 -24.41 12.86
C THR A 358 -2.80 -23.66 12.90
N ARG A 359 -2.91 -22.61 13.74
CA ARG A 359 -4.11 -21.76 13.80
C ARG A 359 -4.43 -21.14 12.45
N ILE A 360 -3.42 -20.65 11.71
CA ILE A 360 -3.61 -20.08 10.38
C ILE A 360 -4.10 -21.14 9.39
N ALA A 361 -3.50 -22.34 9.40
CA ALA A 361 -3.91 -23.43 8.53
C ALA A 361 -5.35 -23.89 8.82
N GLU A 362 -5.74 -23.96 10.08
CA GLU A 362 -7.10 -24.33 10.52
C GLU A 362 -8.18 -23.32 10.08
N LEU A 363 -7.81 -22.07 9.75
CA LEU A 363 -8.72 -21.11 9.13
C LEU A 363 -9.11 -21.51 7.70
N GLN A 364 -8.37 -22.43 7.07
CA GLN A 364 -8.50 -22.83 5.66
C GLN A 364 -8.61 -21.60 4.75
N PRO A 365 -7.56 -20.77 4.69
CA PRO A 365 -7.60 -19.54 3.93
C PRO A 365 -7.73 -19.81 2.43
N GLU A 366 -8.67 -19.12 1.79
CA GLU A 366 -8.78 -19.05 0.33
C GLU A 366 -7.65 -18.19 -0.24
N THR A 367 -7.26 -17.15 0.51
CA THR A 367 -6.09 -16.34 0.17
C THR A 367 -5.22 -16.03 1.38
N ILE A 368 -3.90 -15.92 1.17
CA ILE A 368 -2.96 -15.37 2.16
C ILE A 368 -2.15 -14.23 1.53
N SER A 369 -2.24 -13.02 2.08
CA SER A 369 -1.39 -11.89 1.72
C SER A 369 -0.21 -11.79 2.69
N TRP A 370 1.01 -11.77 2.16
CA TRP A 370 2.27 -11.79 2.93
C TRP A 370 2.95 -10.43 3.04
N SER A 371 2.36 -9.37 2.49
CA SER A 371 3.02 -8.07 2.32
C SER A 371 4.44 -8.28 1.73
N ASN A 372 5.47 -7.68 2.33
CA ASN A 372 6.87 -7.86 1.97
C ASN A 372 7.65 -8.86 2.84
N LEU A 373 6.96 -9.78 3.53
CA LEU A 373 7.62 -10.74 4.43
C LEU A 373 8.68 -11.62 3.74
N LEU A 374 8.51 -11.90 2.45
CA LEU A 374 9.46 -12.68 1.64
C LEU A 374 10.84 -12.04 1.51
N ASP A 375 10.96 -10.73 1.78
CA ASP A 375 12.26 -10.05 1.84
C ASP A 375 13.05 -10.36 3.12
N TYR A 376 12.35 -10.71 4.20
CA TYR A 376 12.96 -10.89 5.52
C TYR A 376 13.44 -12.31 5.77
N PHE A 377 13.10 -13.28 4.92
CA PHE A 377 13.41 -14.70 5.08
C PHE A 377 14.29 -15.22 3.95
N SER A 378 14.94 -16.38 4.14
CA SER A 378 15.40 -17.14 2.98
C SER A 378 14.18 -17.60 2.18
N LEU A 379 14.26 -17.59 0.85
CA LEU A 379 13.10 -17.96 0.02
C LEU A 379 12.64 -19.40 0.32
N GLU A 380 13.56 -20.34 0.52
CA GLU A 380 13.20 -21.71 0.92
C GLU A 380 12.43 -21.75 2.25
N GLY A 381 12.89 -21.00 3.26
CA GLY A 381 12.22 -20.93 4.55
C GLY A 381 10.84 -20.29 4.43
N PHE A 382 10.73 -19.24 3.62
CA PHE A 382 9.45 -18.58 3.33
C PHE A 382 8.48 -19.52 2.62
N HIS A 383 8.93 -20.30 1.63
CA HIS A 383 8.06 -21.27 0.95
C HIS A 383 7.60 -22.37 1.92
N ASP A 384 8.48 -22.86 2.79
CA ASP A 384 8.11 -23.85 3.81
C ASP A 384 7.05 -23.29 4.78
N LEU A 385 7.25 -22.06 5.25
CA LEU A 385 6.29 -21.32 6.09
C LEU A 385 4.93 -21.20 5.39
N ALA A 386 4.94 -20.74 4.14
CA ALA A 386 3.71 -20.50 3.39
C ALA A 386 2.94 -21.79 3.11
N ARG A 387 3.63 -22.89 2.83
CA ARG A 387 3.01 -24.22 2.66
C ARG A 387 2.38 -24.75 3.94
N ARG A 388 2.97 -24.49 5.11
CA ARG A 388 2.38 -24.88 6.40
C ARG A 388 1.04 -24.17 6.64
N CYS A 389 0.96 -22.88 6.31
CA CYS A 389 -0.28 -22.10 6.41
C CYS A 389 -1.37 -22.51 5.42
N SER A 390 -1.01 -23.15 4.29
CA SER A 390 -1.94 -23.56 3.23
C SER A 390 -1.99 -25.08 3.01
N MET A 391 -1.71 -25.87 4.04
CA MET A 391 -1.57 -27.33 3.91
C MET A 391 -2.84 -28.09 3.48
N TYR A 392 -4.01 -27.45 3.58
CA TYR A 392 -5.29 -28.00 3.13
C TYR A 392 -5.61 -27.73 1.65
N GLY A 393 -4.75 -27.00 0.92
CA GLY A 393 -4.95 -26.65 -0.49
C GLY A 393 -5.88 -25.46 -0.70
N ASN A 394 -6.32 -25.29 -1.97
CA ASN A 394 -7.20 -24.21 -2.42
C ASN A 394 -6.86 -22.80 -1.92
N CYS A 395 -5.57 -22.49 -1.80
CA CYS A 395 -5.11 -21.20 -1.27
C CYS A 395 -4.26 -20.46 -2.30
N LEU A 396 -4.68 -19.25 -2.64
CA LEU A 396 -3.92 -18.30 -3.44
C LEU A 396 -3.08 -17.39 -2.53
N HIS A 397 -1.80 -17.30 -2.80
CA HIS A 397 -0.91 -16.43 -2.05
C HIS A 397 -0.64 -15.13 -2.82
N TYR A 398 -0.57 -14.02 -2.09
CA TYR A 398 -0.15 -12.71 -2.58
C TYR A 398 1.05 -12.22 -1.78
N GLY A 399 1.98 -11.54 -2.43
CA GLY A 399 3.11 -10.92 -1.75
C GLY A 399 3.83 -9.96 -2.67
N HIS A 400 4.77 -9.20 -2.13
CA HIS A 400 5.64 -8.36 -2.93
C HIS A 400 7.06 -8.33 -2.39
N SER A 401 8.05 -8.09 -3.25
CA SER A 401 9.41 -7.77 -2.84
C SER A 401 9.67 -6.30 -3.09
N THR A 402 10.21 -5.60 -2.09
CA THR A 402 10.82 -4.27 -2.28
C THR A 402 12.34 -4.35 -2.38
N ASN A 403 12.94 -5.47 -2.00
CA ASN A 403 14.40 -5.65 -1.93
C ASN A 403 14.99 -6.52 -3.06
N TRP A 404 14.18 -7.05 -3.97
CA TRP A 404 14.64 -7.97 -5.02
C TRP A 404 15.71 -7.35 -5.92
N SER A 405 15.64 -6.04 -6.21
CA SER A 405 16.61 -5.36 -7.08
C SER A 405 18.02 -5.33 -6.47
N ALA A 406 18.14 -5.46 -5.15
CA ALA A 406 19.42 -5.63 -4.46
C ALA A 406 19.95 -7.07 -4.51
N GLN A 407 19.15 -8.02 -5.01
CA GLN A 407 19.46 -9.45 -5.11
C GLN A 407 19.74 -9.89 -6.55
N VAL A 408 19.61 -8.99 -7.54
CA VAL A 408 19.91 -9.26 -8.95
C VAL A 408 20.99 -8.29 -9.41
N PHE A 409 22.15 -8.83 -9.82
CA PHE A 409 23.21 -7.99 -10.36
C PHE A 409 22.76 -7.37 -11.68
N GLY A 410 22.84 -6.04 -11.82
CA GLY A 410 22.38 -5.31 -12.99
C GLY A 410 20.95 -4.76 -12.88
N ALA A 411 20.18 -5.15 -11.86
CA ALA A 411 18.89 -4.53 -11.55
C ALA A 411 19.04 -3.19 -10.81
N SER A 412 20.25 -2.87 -10.35
CA SER A 412 20.58 -1.58 -9.75
C SER A 412 21.63 -0.85 -10.57
N MET A 413 21.48 0.48 -10.65
CA MET A 413 22.43 1.32 -11.37
C MET A 413 23.84 1.28 -10.77
N ILE A 414 23.98 0.93 -9.48
CA ILE A 414 25.30 0.79 -8.83
C ILE A 414 26.15 -0.34 -9.45
N ASP A 415 25.52 -1.30 -10.12
CA ASP A 415 26.20 -2.43 -10.73
C ASP A 415 26.90 -2.07 -12.05
N TYR A 416 26.59 -0.89 -12.61
CA TYR A 416 27.14 -0.42 -13.88
C TYR A 416 28.35 0.48 -13.67
N HIS A 417 29.46 0.17 -14.36
CA HIS A 417 30.64 1.03 -14.31
C HIS A 417 30.37 2.35 -15.04
N PRO A 418 30.54 3.53 -14.40
CA PRO A 418 30.20 4.82 -14.99
C PRO A 418 30.93 5.11 -16.32
N GLY A 419 32.15 4.59 -16.49
CA GLY A 419 32.94 4.77 -17.71
C GLY A 419 32.50 3.90 -18.90
N ASN A 420 31.80 2.79 -18.66
CA ASN A 420 31.38 1.85 -19.71
C ASN A 420 29.86 1.98 -20.00
N ALA A 421 29.08 2.39 -19.01
CA ALA A 421 27.63 2.56 -19.12
C ALA A 421 27.19 4.02 -19.33
N SER A 422 28.13 4.97 -19.45
CA SER A 422 27.83 6.40 -19.64
C SER A 422 26.92 6.63 -20.85
N VAL A 423 27.13 5.93 -21.96
CA VAL A 423 26.33 6.09 -23.18
C VAL A 423 24.86 5.78 -22.94
N MET A 424 24.54 4.75 -22.15
CA MET A 424 23.16 4.40 -21.81
C MET A 424 22.57 5.38 -20.80
N ILE A 425 23.31 5.71 -19.74
CA ILE A 425 22.88 6.67 -18.72
C ILE A 425 22.61 8.03 -19.40
N GLU A 426 23.50 8.48 -20.28
CA GLU A 426 23.35 9.69 -21.08
C GLU A 426 22.20 9.58 -22.09
N ALA A 427 21.95 8.41 -22.70
CA ALA A 427 20.79 8.22 -23.58
C ALA A 427 19.45 8.32 -22.82
N VAL A 428 19.36 7.73 -21.61
CA VAL A 428 18.18 7.88 -20.72
C VAL A 428 18.01 9.34 -20.32
N LEU A 429 19.09 9.98 -19.86
CA LEU A 429 19.11 11.37 -19.46
C LEU A 429 18.70 12.30 -20.60
N ASN A 430 19.29 12.15 -21.78
CA ASN A 430 18.99 12.96 -22.95
C ASN A 430 17.54 12.77 -23.38
N SER A 431 17.03 11.53 -23.39
CA SER A 431 15.64 11.24 -23.75
C SER A 431 14.65 11.86 -22.76
N ALA A 432 14.93 11.76 -21.45
CA ALA A 432 14.13 12.42 -20.42
C ALA A 432 14.18 13.95 -20.59
N LEU A 433 15.38 14.52 -20.82
CA LEU A 433 15.63 15.95 -21.02
C LEU A 433 15.13 16.50 -22.38
N GLY A 434 14.60 15.65 -23.25
CA GLY A 434 14.21 16.03 -24.62
C GLY A 434 15.39 16.48 -25.49
N LEU A 435 16.61 16.04 -25.15
CA LEU A 435 17.85 16.31 -25.87
C LEU A 435 18.06 15.26 -26.97
N SER A 436 18.64 15.68 -28.10
CA SER A 436 18.93 14.80 -29.23
C SER A 436 20.06 13.81 -28.90
N ASN A 437 19.86 12.52 -29.19
CA ASN A 437 20.88 11.47 -29.02
C ASN A 437 21.96 11.47 -30.13
N GLU A 438 21.92 12.43 -31.06
CA GLU A 438 22.84 12.52 -32.21
C GLU A 438 24.32 12.70 -31.82
N ALA A 439 24.63 13.02 -30.57
CA ALA A 439 25.99 13.26 -30.08
C ALA A 439 26.64 12.07 -29.33
N LEU A 440 25.93 10.95 -29.13
CA LEU A 440 26.44 9.81 -28.37
C LEU A 440 27.32 8.88 -29.24
N PRO A 441 28.53 8.46 -28.79
CA PRO A 441 29.38 7.55 -29.55
C PRO A 441 28.81 6.12 -29.55
N GLY A 442 28.40 5.61 -30.73
CA GLY A 442 27.92 4.23 -30.92
C GLY A 442 26.91 4.09 -32.08
N PRO A 443 26.51 2.87 -32.50
CA PRO A 443 25.38 2.70 -33.42
C PRO A 443 24.12 3.32 -32.81
N PRO A 444 23.23 3.93 -33.62
CA PRO A 444 22.08 4.67 -33.11
C PRO A 444 21.21 3.73 -32.28
N LEU A 445 21.22 3.95 -30.95
CA LEU A 445 20.28 3.32 -30.05
C LEU A 445 18.87 3.65 -30.57
N LEU A 446 18.02 2.63 -30.74
CA LEU A 446 16.60 2.84 -31.03
C LEU A 446 16.09 3.87 -30.02
N SER A 447 15.52 4.99 -30.49
CA SER A 447 15.11 6.10 -29.61
C SER A 447 14.43 5.55 -28.36
N MET A 448 15.05 5.80 -27.19
CA MET A 448 14.56 5.26 -25.93
C MET A 448 13.14 5.74 -25.64
N VAL A 449 12.78 6.92 -26.17
CA VAL A 449 11.40 7.41 -26.25
C VAL A 449 10.51 6.44 -27.01
N ASN A 450 10.86 6.03 -28.23
CA ASN A 450 10.05 5.11 -29.03
C ASN A 450 9.92 3.72 -28.37
N MET A 451 10.93 3.29 -27.61
CA MET A 451 10.88 2.05 -26.84
C MET A 451 9.95 2.19 -25.64
N LEU A 452 10.14 3.22 -24.81
CA LEU A 452 9.27 3.48 -23.66
C LEU A 452 7.83 3.75 -24.12
N THR A 453 7.60 4.36 -25.28
CA THR A 453 6.26 4.50 -25.88
C THR A 453 5.66 3.15 -26.25
N LYS A 454 6.45 2.17 -26.73
CA LYS A 454 5.94 0.81 -26.99
C LYS A 454 5.52 0.09 -25.72
N GLU A 455 6.23 0.35 -24.62
CA GLU A 455 5.93 -0.18 -23.28
C GLU A 455 4.91 0.70 -22.52
N ASN A 456 4.39 1.77 -23.14
CA ASN A 456 3.48 2.74 -22.52
C ASN A 456 4.07 3.44 -21.26
N LEU A 457 5.41 3.50 -21.20
CA LEU A 457 6.27 4.10 -20.17
C LEU A 457 6.85 5.45 -20.58
N ASP A 458 6.60 5.94 -21.80
CA ASP A 458 7.08 7.23 -22.28
C ASP A 458 6.63 8.40 -21.41
N LYS A 459 5.47 8.27 -20.76
CA LYS A 459 4.99 9.22 -19.75
C LYS A 459 5.98 9.41 -18.59
N LEU A 460 6.81 8.41 -18.27
CA LEU A 460 7.84 8.50 -17.23
C LEU A 460 8.99 9.45 -17.64
N LEU A 461 9.25 9.62 -18.94
CA LEU A 461 10.26 10.56 -19.44
C LEU A 461 9.83 12.02 -19.30
N PHE A 462 8.52 12.27 -19.25
CA PHE A 462 7.94 13.60 -19.15
C PHE A 462 7.55 13.97 -17.73
N LEU A 463 7.77 13.08 -16.75
CA LEU A 463 7.71 13.43 -15.34
C LEU A 463 8.93 14.33 -15.03
N PRO A 464 8.74 15.48 -14.35
CA PRO A 464 9.83 16.42 -14.09
C PRO A 464 11.01 15.76 -13.35
N PHE A 465 12.24 16.13 -13.76
CA PHE A 465 13.60 15.61 -13.46
C PHE A 465 14.04 15.27 -12.03
N ARG A 466 13.15 15.15 -11.05
CA ARG A 466 13.56 15.26 -9.64
C ARG A 466 13.31 14.07 -8.74
N GLU A 467 12.59 13.06 -9.20
CA GLU A 467 13.18 11.74 -9.02
C GLU A 467 14.36 11.75 -9.98
N PRO A 468 15.60 11.55 -9.50
CA PRO A 468 16.74 11.58 -10.39
C PRO A 468 16.40 10.73 -11.62
N PRO A 469 16.75 11.13 -12.85
CA PRO A 469 16.62 10.25 -14.03
C PRO A 469 17.16 8.81 -13.82
N LEU A 470 17.91 8.61 -12.74
CA LEU A 470 18.34 7.35 -12.14
C LEU A 470 17.20 6.47 -11.56
N ASP A 471 16.07 7.01 -11.11
CA ASP A 471 14.91 6.24 -10.62
C ASP A 471 14.03 5.73 -11.77
N ALA A 472 13.87 6.51 -12.85
CA ALA A 472 13.33 5.98 -14.11
C ALA A 472 14.27 4.92 -14.69
N THR A 473 15.59 5.14 -14.61
CA THR A 473 16.58 4.10 -14.91
C THR A 473 16.38 2.87 -14.03
N ALA A 474 16.20 3.02 -12.72
CA ALA A 474 15.96 1.90 -11.80
C ALA A 474 14.68 1.13 -12.16
N ASN A 475 13.59 1.83 -12.52
CA ASN A 475 12.37 1.19 -12.99
C ASN A 475 12.59 0.45 -14.32
N VAL A 476 13.31 1.04 -15.28
CA VAL A 476 13.66 0.36 -16.55
C VAL A 476 14.51 -0.88 -16.30
N LEU A 477 15.56 -0.78 -15.47
CA LEU A 477 16.38 -1.93 -15.08
C LEU A 477 15.53 -2.98 -14.35
N ALA A 478 14.60 -2.55 -13.51
CA ALA A 478 13.66 -3.44 -12.87
C ALA A 478 12.76 -4.17 -13.88
N GLN A 479 12.26 -3.49 -14.91
CA GLN A 479 11.47 -4.14 -15.97
C GLN A 479 12.31 -5.13 -16.79
N ILE A 480 13.61 -4.89 -16.95
CA ILE A 480 14.51 -5.78 -17.70
C ILE A 480 14.84 -7.04 -16.89
N TRP A 481 15.12 -6.90 -15.59
CA TRP A 481 15.75 -7.94 -14.78
C TRP A 481 14.84 -8.61 -13.74
N ASN A 482 13.53 -8.30 -13.73
CA ASN A 482 12.63 -8.90 -12.75
C ASN A 482 12.40 -10.40 -13.00
N GLU A 483 12.42 -10.83 -14.26
CA GLU A 483 12.12 -12.22 -14.64
C GLU A 483 13.13 -13.19 -14.01
N GLU A 484 14.42 -12.83 -13.97
CA GLU A 484 15.47 -13.64 -13.35
C GLU A 484 15.21 -13.86 -11.86
N TRP A 485 14.73 -12.83 -11.17
CA TRP A 485 14.36 -12.96 -9.76
C TRP A 485 13.08 -13.78 -9.58
N VAL A 486 12.09 -13.60 -10.46
CA VAL A 486 10.85 -14.41 -10.45
C VAL A 486 11.18 -15.88 -10.65
N GLU A 487 12.02 -16.22 -11.64
CA GLU A 487 12.48 -17.59 -11.88
C GLU A 487 13.24 -18.16 -10.67
N TYR A 488 14.07 -17.35 -10.04
CA TYR A 488 14.76 -17.73 -8.81
C TYR A 488 13.78 -18.02 -7.67
N PHE A 489 12.76 -17.18 -7.48
CA PHE A 489 11.69 -17.42 -6.52
C PHE A 489 10.91 -18.70 -6.82
N VAL A 490 10.50 -18.93 -8.07
CA VAL A 490 9.84 -20.17 -8.53
C VAL A 490 10.69 -21.39 -8.19
N LYS A 491 11.97 -21.36 -8.55
CA LYS A 491 12.92 -22.46 -8.33
C LYS A 491 13.10 -22.76 -6.84
N LYS A 492 13.14 -21.74 -5.99
CA LYS A 492 13.21 -21.92 -4.52
C LYS A 492 11.90 -22.43 -3.93
N GLY A 493 10.80 -22.22 -4.64
CA GLY A 493 9.48 -22.76 -4.30
C GLY A 493 9.27 -24.21 -4.71
N GLU A 494 10.08 -24.80 -5.58
CA GLU A 494 9.92 -26.19 -6.02
C GLU A 494 10.05 -27.20 -4.86
N MET A 495 9.23 -28.25 -4.90
CA MET A 495 9.24 -29.29 -3.87
C MET A 495 10.43 -30.24 -4.04
N THR A 496 11.50 -29.99 -3.30
CA THR A 496 12.68 -30.88 -3.24
C THR A 496 12.57 -31.92 -2.12
N SER A 497 13.39 -32.98 -2.17
CA SER A 497 13.47 -33.97 -1.07
C SER A 497 13.94 -33.36 0.26
N GLN A 498 14.64 -32.22 0.23
CA GLN A 498 15.00 -31.49 1.43
C GLN A 498 13.82 -30.70 1.99
N ALA A 499 13.08 -29.98 1.13
CA ALA A 499 11.86 -29.27 1.53
C ALA A 499 10.81 -30.24 2.11
N GLN A 500 10.59 -31.39 1.46
CA GLN A 500 9.68 -32.43 1.97
C GLN A 500 10.07 -32.92 3.37
N ARG A 501 11.38 -33.09 3.64
CA ARG A 501 11.86 -33.46 4.98
C ARG A 501 11.65 -32.36 6.02
N ARG A 502 11.82 -31.08 5.65
CA ARG A 502 11.60 -29.93 6.55
C ARG A 502 10.11 -29.70 6.86
N LEU A 503 9.23 -29.99 5.90
CA LEU A 503 7.78 -29.87 6.05
C LEU A 503 7.18 -31.05 6.83
N GLY A 504 7.76 -32.25 6.74
CA GLY A 504 7.30 -33.42 7.48
C GLY A 504 5.81 -33.71 7.21
N THR A 505 5.01 -33.75 8.27
CA THR A 505 3.55 -34.00 8.20
C THR A 505 2.76 -32.85 7.57
N SER A 506 3.33 -31.65 7.48
CA SER A 506 2.71 -30.50 6.82
C SER A 506 2.87 -30.54 5.30
N CYS A 507 3.62 -31.50 4.75
CA CYS A 507 3.68 -31.75 3.31
C CYS A 507 2.55 -32.71 2.91
N THR A 508 1.60 -32.19 2.13
CA THR A 508 0.41 -32.91 1.66
C THR A 508 0.37 -32.86 0.12
N PRO A 509 -0.41 -33.74 -0.54
CA PRO A 509 -0.64 -33.64 -1.98
C PRO A 509 -1.25 -32.30 -2.42
N MET A 510 -1.89 -31.58 -1.50
CA MET A 510 -2.58 -30.32 -1.75
C MET A 510 -1.68 -29.08 -1.58
N ASN A 511 -0.45 -29.26 -1.10
CA ASN A 511 0.53 -28.17 -0.99
C ASN A 511 1.93 -28.63 -1.41
N SER A 512 2.04 -29.55 -2.37
CA SER A 512 3.32 -30.05 -2.89
C SER A 512 3.67 -29.55 -4.30
N GLY A 513 2.76 -28.82 -4.94
CA GLY A 513 2.98 -28.21 -6.26
C GLY A 513 3.59 -26.81 -6.15
N PHE A 514 3.81 -26.18 -7.29
CA PHE A 514 4.07 -24.75 -7.39
C PHE A 514 3.51 -24.25 -8.71
N GLN A 515 2.66 -23.23 -8.65
CA GLN A 515 2.09 -22.56 -9.81
C GLN A 515 2.25 -21.06 -9.60
N MET A 516 2.97 -20.40 -10.51
CA MET A 516 3.06 -18.95 -10.52
C MET A 516 1.79 -18.38 -11.15
N GLY A 517 1.23 -17.33 -10.53
CA GLY A 517 0.16 -16.53 -11.09
C GLY A 517 0.72 -15.27 -11.76
N THR A 518 0.05 -14.15 -11.54
CA THR A 518 0.49 -12.84 -12.03
C THR A 518 1.74 -12.37 -11.30
N ASN A 519 2.66 -11.75 -12.04
CA ASN A 519 3.75 -10.98 -11.47
C ASN A 519 3.86 -9.65 -12.22
N ASN A 520 4.10 -8.57 -11.49
CA ASN A 520 4.18 -7.24 -12.09
C ASN A 520 4.98 -6.30 -11.20
N VAL A 521 5.89 -5.55 -11.82
CA VAL A 521 6.60 -4.45 -11.16
C VAL A 521 5.63 -3.28 -11.00
N ALA A 522 5.66 -2.62 -9.84
CA ALA A 522 4.89 -1.43 -9.54
C ALA A 522 5.06 -0.36 -10.62
N VAL A 523 3.98 0.33 -10.95
CA VAL A 523 4.03 1.51 -11.81
C VAL A 523 4.62 2.67 -11.00
N ALA A 524 5.60 3.37 -11.56
CA ALA A 524 6.19 4.53 -10.89
C ALA A 524 5.16 5.66 -10.71
N SER A 525 5.02 6.16 -9.49
CA SER A 525 4.24 7.35 -9.14
C SER A 525 5.08 8.29 -8.25
N PRO A 526 4.98 9.62 -8.45
CA PRO A 526 5.79 10.60 -7.71
C PRO A 526 5.42 10.72 -6.23
N LEU A 527 4.39 10.00 -5.78
CA LEU A 527 3.96 9.92 -4.38
C LEU A 527 4.25 8.54 -3.77
N ASP A 528 4.89 7.63 -4.51
CA ASP A 528 5.09 6.25 -4.09
C ASP A 528 6.52 6.05 -3.57
N ARG A 529 6.66 5.30 -2.47
CA ARG A 529 7.97 5.05 -1.84
C ARG A 529 8.84 4.06 -2.62
N SER A 530 8.22 3.11 -3.32
CA SER A 530 8.90 1.92 -3.85
C SER A 530 8.50 1.64 -5.31
N PRO A 531 8.95 2.47 -6.28
CA PRO A 531 8.54 2.35 -7.69
C PRO A 531 9.04 1.07 -8.39
N CYS A 532 9.80 0.22 -7.69
CA CYS A 532 10.29 -1.07 -8.20
C CYS A 532 9.75 -2.26 -7.40
N ALA A 533 8.72 -2.10 -6.57
CA ALA A 533 8.16 -3.23 -5.84
C ALA A 533 7.63 -4.29 -6.84
N LEU A 534 8.04 -5.54 -6.68
CA LEU A 534 7.61 -6.65 -7.52
C LEU A 534 6.47 -7.39 -6.81
N TYR A 535 5.25 -7.26 -7.33
CA TYR A 535 4.07 -7.97 -6.83
C TYR A 535 3.97 -9.35 -7.46
N LEU A 536 3.57 -10.33 -6.66
CA LEU A 536 3.50 -11.74 -7.04
C LEU A 536 2.18 -12.33 -6.55
N SER A 537 1.64 -13.28 -7.31
CA SER A 537 0.68 -14.26 -6.80
C SER A 537 1.11 -15.67 -7.19
N TRP A 538 0.83 -16.65 -6.33
CA TRP A 538 1.20 -18.05 -6.58
C TRP A 538 0.31 -19.01 -5.80
N CYS A 539 0.33 -20.29 -6.17
CA CYS A 539 -0.39 -21.35 -5.49
C CYS A 539 0.49 -22.60 -5.35
N TYR A 540 0.29 -23.35 -4.27
CA TYR A 540 0.99 -24.61 -4.00
C TYR A 540 0.13 -25.85 -4.29
N ASP A 541 -1.17 -25.68 -4.49
CA ASP A 541 -2.08 -26.76 -4.80
C ASP A 541 -1.97 -27.11 -6.29
N PRO A 542 -1.56 -28.33 -6.65
CA PRO A 542 -1.45 -28.74 -8.05
C PRO A 542 -2.81 -28.88 -8.74
N ASN A 543 -3.92 -28.91 -8.00
CA ASN A 543 -5.26 -29.10 -8.55
C ASN A 543 -5.99 -27.78 -8.84
N VAL A 544 -5.54 -26.69 -8.23
CA VAL A 544 -6.08 -25.35 -8.50
C VAL A 544 -5.46 -24.85 -9.80
N ARG A 545 -6.28 -24.43 -10.76
CA ARG A 545 -5.78 -23.71 -11.92
C ARG A 545 -5.86 -22.22 -11.65
N LEU A 546 -4.71 -21.57 -11.59
CA LEU A 546 -4.66 -20.12 -11.68
C LEU A 546 -5.14 -19.75 -13.09
N VAL A 547 -6.18 -18.93 -13.19
CA VAL A 547 -6.70 -18.49 -14.49
C VAL A 547 -5.55 -17.79 -15.22
N GLU A 548 -5.15 -18.32 -16.37
CA GLU A 548 -4.22 -17.68 -17.29
C GLU A 548 -4.86 -16.37 -17.77
N GLY A 549 -4.36 -15.24 -17.28
CA GLY A 549 -4.69 -13.92 -17.80
C GLY A 549 -5.10 -12.94 -16.72
N ASP A 550 -4.22 -11.98 -16.48
CA ASP A 550 -4.67 -10.63 -16.21
C ASP A 550 -5.42 -10.12 -17.46
N PRO A 551 -6.66 -9.60 -17.37
CA PRO A 551 -7.30 -8.89 -18.49
C PRO A 551 -6.50 -7.68 -19.01
N PHE A 552 -5.38 -7.33 -18.37
CA PHE A 552 -4.47 -6.25 -18.76
C PHE A 552 -3.08 -6.69 -19.30
N GLU A 553 -2.83 -7.98 -19.53
CA GLU A 553 -1.54 -8.42 -20.12
C GLU A 553 -1.36 -7.92 -21.57
N SER A 554 -0.35 -7.07 -21.78
CA SER A 554 0.09 -6.61 -23.10
C SER A 554 1.37 -7.34 -23.53
N SER A 555 1.48 -7.63 -24.82
CA SER A 555 2.56 -8.36 -25.46
C SER A 555 3.87 -7.55 -25.55
N THR A 556 4.75 -7.63 -24.54
CA THR A 556 5.95 -6.77 -24.41
C THR A 556 7.30 -7.50 -24.37
N LEU A 557 7.34 -8.83 -24.16
CA LEU A 557 8.58 -9.60 -23.97
C LEU A 557 9.64 -9.54 -25.11
N ARG A 558 9.24 -9.40 -26.38
CA ARG A 558 10.21 -9.42 -27.51
C ARG A 558 11.02 -8.13 -27.68
N GLY A 559 10.58 -7.01 -27.10
CA GLY A 559 11.27 -5.72 -27.20
C GLY A 559 12.42 -5.59 -26.19
N LEU A 560 12.25 -6.15 -25.00
CA LEU A 560 13.15 -6.03 -23.85
C LEU A 560 14.39 -6.93 -23.97
N GLU A 561 14.26 -8.15 -24.52
CA GLU A 561 15.41 -9.03 -24.82
C GLU A 561 16.42 -8.38 -25.78
N MET A 562 15.94 -7.60 -26.76
CA MET A 562 16.79 -6.89 -27.71
C MET A 562 17.58 -5.77 -27.01
N LEU A 563 17.02 -5.19 -25.95
CA LEU A 563 17.64 -4.15 -25.14
C LEU A 563 18.75 -4.69 -24.23
N ALA A 564 18.46 -5.78 -23.52
CA ALA A 564 19.44 -6.46 -22.67
C ALA A 564 20.68 -6.88 -23.49
N ARG A 565 20.47 -7.35 -24.73
CA ARG A 565 21.55 -7.67 -25.68
C ARG A 565 22.34 -6.44 -26.16
N MET A 566 21.68 -5.30 -26.38
CA MET A 566 22.39 -4.05 -26.70
C MET A 566 23.20 -3.55 -25.49
N MET A 567 22.65 -3.61 -24.27
CA MET A 567 23.33 -3.22 -23.04
C MET A 567 24.58 -4.06 -22.78
N MET A 568 24.52 -5.37 -23.02
CA MET A 568 25.69 -6.26 -22.94
C MET A 568 26.76 -5.92 -23.98
N HIS A 569 26.39 -5.40 -25.15
CA HIS A 569 27.33 -5.06 -26.22
C HIS A 569 28.10 -3.74 -25.99
N PHE A 570 27.56 -2.83 -25.18
CA PHE A 570 28.23 -1.58 -24.81
C PHE A 570 29.02 -1.68 -23.49
N GLY A 571 29.01 -2.83 -22.82
CA GLY A 571 29.56 -3.05 -21.48
C GLY A 571 30.85 -3.86 -21.39
N VAL A 572 31.68 -3.94 -22.46
CA VAL A 572 33.02 -4.56 -22.41
C VAL A 572 34.10 -3.49 -22.36
#